data_AF-A0A0G0ZU76-F1
#
_entry.id   AF-A0A0G0ZU76-F1
#
_cell.length_a   1.000
_cell.length_b   1.000
_cell.length_c   1.000
_cell.angle_alpha   90.00
_cell.angle_beta   90.00
_cell.angle_gamma   90.00
#
_symmetry.space_group_name_H-M   'P 1'
#
loop_
_entity.id
_entity.type
_entity.pdbx_description
1 polymer ?
#
loop_
_entity_poly.entity_id
_entity_poly.type
_entity_poly.pdbx_seq_one_letter_code
_entity_poly.pdbx_strand_id
1 'polypeptide(L)'
;MLSIIKSLMMIAVVAAVAIGSTKAVWSDSGQSTGNTFQAGTLDLKLSDDNDTNLDTVTVTWAGSGMLPGGSGATATLNLKNVGSPAADHVHFSVANNITEEALLAGAGSVDLITKHLQVTSLTYDGINVLNFNLIPDSNANGYLDLADMAAAGSIGMSAGLLTDNPPKLVLNNLDTDHPLVMTVKLNSDSPDENQGDLNTMTVTATLHQADGQ
;
A
#
# COMPACT_ATOMS: atom_id res chain seq x y z
N MET A 1 -79.67 -20.32 51.05
CA MET A 1 -78.36 -20.98 50.87
C MET A 1 -78.01 -21.24 49.40
N LEU A 2 -78.90 -21.80 48.58
CA LEU A 2 -78.65 -22.06 47.15
C LEU A 2 -78.24 -20.83 46.32
N SER A 3 -78.75 -19.63 46.63
CA SER A 3 -78.48 -18.41 45.88
C SER A 3 -77.03 -17.92 46.03
N ILE A 4 -76.40 -18.18 47.18
CA ILE A 4 -75.01 -17.79 47.44
C ILE A 4 -74.05 -18.72 46.69
N ILE A 5 -74.34 -20.02 46.67
CA ILE A 5 -73.53 -21.02 45.95
C ILE A 5 -73.55 -20.77 44.44
N LYS A 6 -74.72 -20.40 43.87
CA LYS A 6 -74.83 -20.04 42.44
C LYS A 6 -74.01 -18.79 42.08
N SER A 7 -74.00 -17.79 42.96
CA SER A 7 -73.19 -16.58 42.77
C SER A 7 -71.69 -16.88 42.83
N LEU A 8 -71.26 -17.72 43.78
CA LEU A 8 -69.85 -18.10 43.93
C LEU A 8 -69.36 -18.97 42.75
N MET A 9 -70.19 -19.88 42.26
CA MET A 9 -69.93 -20.66 41.04
C MET A 9 -69.76 -19.76 39.81
N MET A 10 -70.60 -18.73 39.67
CA MET A 10 -70.49 -17.80 38.54
C MET A 10 -69.19 -16.99 38.59
N ILE A 11 -68.77 -16.55 39.78
CA ILE A 11 -67.48 -15.86 39.98
C ILE A 11 -66.32 -16.78 39.63
N ALA A 12 -66.36 -18.05 40.05
CA ALA A 12 -65.33 -19.04 39.70
C ALA A 12 -65.24 -19.29 38.19
N VAL A 13 -66.39 -19.37 37.51
CA VAL A 13 -66.47 -19.54 36.05
C VAL A 13 -65.91 -18.31 35.32
N VAL A 14 -66.29 -17.10 35.73
CA VAL A 14 -65.78 -15.86 35.12
C VAL A 14 -64.28 -15.70 35.38
N ALA A 15 -63.80 -16.04 36.57
CA ALA A 15 -62.37 -16.02 36.89
C ALA A 15 -61.56 -17.03 36.04
N ALA A 16 -62.11 -18.24 35.82
CA ALA A 16 -61.48 -19.25 34.96
C ALA A 16 -61.41 -18.79 33.50
N VAL A 17 -62.47 -18.16 32.99
CA VAL A 17 -62.50 -17.60 31.62
C VAL A 17 -61.56 -16.40 31.50
N ALA A 18 -61.47 -15.53 32.51
CA ALA A 18 -60.54 -14.39 32.52
C ALA A 18 -59.08 -14.85 32.50
N ILE A 19 -58.72 -15.87 33.30
CA ILE A 19 -57.35 -16.42 33.35
C ILE A 19 -57.02 -17.20 32.07
N GLY A 20 -58.01 -17.86 31.44
CA GLY A 20 -57.82 -18.61 30.19
C GLY A 20 -57.78 -17.76 28.91
N SER A 21 -58.36 -16.56 28.91
CA SER A 21 -58.55 -15.76 27.69
C SER A 21 -57.45 -14.75 27.40
N THR A 22 -56.54 -14.45 28.34
CA THR A 22 -55.48 -13.44 28.14
C THR A 22 -54.10 -14.03 27.85
N LYS A 23 -54.03 -15.07 27.02
CA LYS A 23 -52.77 -15.52 26.42
C LYS A 23 -52.78 -15.28 24.92
N ALA A 24 -52.74 -14.00 24.55
CA ALA A 24 -52.45 -13.63 23.18
C ALA A 24 -50.92 -13.63 23.02
N VAL A 25 -50.38 -14.75 22.53
CA VAL A 25 -48.97 -14.84 22.13
C VAL A 25 -48.87 -14.22 20.75
N TRP A 26 -48.62 -12.92 20.71
CA TRP A 26 -48.30 -12.21 19.47
C TRP A 26 -46.80 -12.38 19.22
N SER A 27 -46.46 -13.18 18.20
CA SER A 27 -45.12 -13.23 17.64
C SER A 27 -45.19 -12.79 16.20
N ASP A 28 -44.34 -11.85 15.82
CA ASP A 28 -44.10 -11.48 14.43
C ASP A 28 -42.64 -11.80 14.07
N SER A 29 -42.41 -12.29 12.86
CA SER A 29 -41.09 -12.59 12.33
C SER A 29 -40.98 -12.06 10.91
N GLY A 30 -40.13 -11.05 10.71
CA GLY A 30 -39.78 -10.52 9.40
C GLY A 30 -38.50 -11.17 8.86
N GLN A 31 -38.52 -11.60 7.60
CA GLN A 31 -37.34 -12.11 6.91
C GLN A 31 -36.78 -11.04 5.97
N SER A 32 -35.50 -10.70 6.12
CA SER A 32 -34.78 -9.89 5.12
C SER A 32 -34.39 -10.78 3.95
N THR A 33 -35.00 -10.59 2.78
CA THR A 33 -34.67 -11.31 1.54
C THR A 33 -34.02 -10.35 0.54
N GLY A 34 -33.12 -10.86 -0.31
CA GLY A 34 -32.42 -10.03 -1.31
C GLY A 34 -31.13 -9.36 -0.84
N ASN A 35 -30.61 -9.73 0.34
CA ASN A 35 -29.30 -9.26 0.77
C ASN A 35 -28.21 -9.80 -0.16
N THR A 36 -27.43 -8.90 -0.75
CA THR A 36 -26.26 -9.24 -1.59
C THR A 36 -25.00 -8.76 -0.88
N PHE A 37 -24.06 -9.68 -0.64
CA PHE A 37 -22.72 -9.36 -0.14
C PHE A 37 -21.74 -9.58 -1.29
N GLN A 38 -21.18 -8.50 -1.83
CA GLN A 38 -20.16 -8.57 -2.87
C GLN A 38 -18.83 -8.09 -2.29
N ALA A 39 -17.83 -8.97 -2.25
CA ALA A 39 -16.45 -8.57 -2.03
C ALA A 39 -15.91 -7.97 -3.32
N GLY A 40 -15.29 -6.80 -3.22
CA GLY A 40 -14.53 -6.22 -4.32
C GLY A 40 -13.08 -6.71 -4.34
N THR A 41 -12.35 -6.41 -5.41
CA THR A 41 -10.93 -6.71 -5.56
C THR A 41 -10.15 -5.41 -5.76
N LEU A 42 -9.03 -5.25 -5.06
CA LEU A 42 -8.03 -4.25 -5.42
C LEU A 42 -7.38 -4.65 -6.75
N ASP A 43 -7.17 -3.68 -7.64
CA ASP A 43 -6.52 -3.91 -8.94
C ASP A 43 -5.55 -2.77 -9.23
N LEU A 44 -4.26 -3.00 -8.95
CA LEU A 44 -3.21 -2.02 -9.18
C LEU A 44 -2.74 -2.08 -10.62
N LYS A 45 -2.80 -0.93 -11.30
CA LYS A 45 -2.22 -0.71 -12.61
C LYS A 45 -1.08 0.28 -12.54
N LEU A 46 -0.06 0.02 -13.35
CA LEU A 46 1.17 0.78 -13.49
C LEU A 46 1.24 1.38 -14.89
N SER A 47 1.77 2.59 -15.00
CA SER A 47 2.09 3.24 -16.28
C SER A 47 3.40 3.99 -16.19
N ASP A 48 4.16 4.03 -17.28
CA ASP A 48 5.34 4.89 -17.44
C ASP A 48 5.27 5.62 -18.80
N ASP A 49 6.40 6.12 -19.31
CA ASP A 49 6.43 6.88 -20.57
C ASP A 49 5.98 6.05 -21.79
N ASN A 50 6.08 4.72 -21.74
CA ASN A 50 5.81 3.84 -22.88
C ASN A 50 4.66 2.85 -22.63
N ASP A 51 4.34 2.55 -21.37
CA ASP A 51 3.32 1.60 -20.97
C ASP A 51 2.13 2.27 -20.27
N THR A 52 0.91 1.74 -20.46
CA THR A 52 -0.31 2.28 -19.85
C THR A 52 -1.17 1.20 -19.22
N ASN A 53 -1.49 1.39 -17.95
CA ASN A 53 -2.38 0.56 -17.14
C ASN A 53 -2.06 -0.95 -17.19
N LEU A 54 -0.80 -1.33 -17.00
CA LEU A 54 -0.33 -2.72 -16.97
C LEU A 54 -0.10 -3.21 -15.53
N ASP A 55 -0.08 -4.53 -15.33
CA ASP A 55 0.29 -5.13 -14.03
C ASP A 55 1.81 -5.07 -13.79
N THR A 56 2.59 -4.81 -14.83
CA THR A 56 4.04 -4.66 -14.80
C THR A 56 4.45 -3.72 -15.93
N VAL A 57 5.41 -2.84 -15.64
CA VAL A 57 6.10 -1.99 -16.62
C VAL A 57 7.59 -2.27 -16.53
N THR A 58 8.35 -2.01 -17.61
CA THR A 58 9.78 -2.33 -17.67
C THR A 58 10.60 -1.09 -18.01
N VAL A 59 11.74 -0.91 -17.34
CA VAL A 59 12.72 0.16 -17.65
C VAL A 59 12.17 1.57 -17.38
N THR A 60 11.58 1.78 -16.19
CA THR A 60 11.11 3.12 -15.81
C THR A 60 12.27 4.09 -15.54
N TRP A 61 13.24 3.74 -14.69
CA TRP A 61 14.41 4.58 -14.41
C TRP A 61 15.65 4.04 -15.13
N ALA A 62 16.00 4.66 -16.26
CA ALA A 62 17.19 4.30 -17.04
C ALA A 62 18.22 5.43 -17.06
N GLY A 63 19.47 5.09 -16.79
CA GLY A 63 20.64 5.94 -17.00
C GLY A 63 21.72 5.12 -17.71
N SER A 64 22.37 5.70 -18.72
CA SER A 64 23.49 5.07 -19.41
C SER A 64 24.68 6.03 -19.47
N GLY A 65 25.89 5.49 -19.34
CA GLY A 65 27.12 6.29 -19.32
C GLY A 65 27.12 7.35 -18.22
N MET A 66 26.54 7.03 -17.06
CA MET A 66 26.51 7.95 -15.92
C MET A 66 27.94 8.23 -15.45
N LEU A 67 28.24 9.50 -15.22
CA LEU A 67 29.54 9.94 -14.71
C LEU A 67 29.42 10.26 -13.21
N PRO A 68 30.44 9.96 -12.38
CA PRO A 68 30.45 10.38 -10.98
C PRO A 68 30.22 11.89 -10.85
N GLY A 69 29.19 12.29 -10.09
CA GLY A 69 28.79 13.68 -9.91
C GLY A 69 28.07 14.32 -11.09
N GLY A 70 27.79 13.55 -12.15
CA GLY A 70 27.06 13.99 -13.33
C GLY A 70 25.57 14.22 -13.09
N SER A 71 24.84 14.47 -14.18
CA SER A 71 23.39 14.62 -14.16
C SER A 71 22.70 13.32 -13.76
N GLY A 72 21.62 13.43 -12.97
CA GLY A 72 20.80 12.28 -12.60
C GLY A 72 19.80 11.87 -13.69
N ALA A 73 19.42 10.60 -13.69
CA ALA A 73 18.28 10.08 -14.43
C ALA A 73 17.00 10.31 -13.63
N THR A 74 15.96 10.86 -14.26
CA THR A 74 14.65 11.09 -13.63
C THR A 74 13.58 10.40 -14.45
N ALA A 75 12.66 9.70 -13.79
CA ALA A 75 11.49 9.13 -14.43
C ALA A 75 10.30 9.06 -13.46
N THR A 76 9.12 8.81 -14.03
CA THR A 76 7.84 8.74 -13.32
C THR A 76 7.22 7.36 -13.51
N LEU A 77 6.80 6.74 -12.40
CA LEU A 77 5.91 5.58 -12.38
C LEU A 77 4.54 6.04 -11.89
N ASN A 78 3.50 5.91 -12.71
CA ASN A 78 2.14 6.20 -12.29
C ASN A 78 1.47 4.94 -11.73
N LEU A 79 0.77 5.09 -10.60
CA LEU A 79 0.03 4.04 -9.95
C LEU A 79 -1.46 4.37 -9.93
N LYS A 80 -2.30 3.39 -10.23
CA LYS A 80 -3.76 3.54 -10.28
C LYS A 80 -4.45 2.31 -9.73
N ASN A 81 -5.41 2.47 -8.82
CA ASN A 81 -6.31 1.40 -8.44
C ASN A 81 -7.56 1.47 -9.31
N VAL A 82 -7.74 0.51 -10.22
CA VAL A 82 -8.94 0.38 -11.07
C VAL A 82 -9.96 -0.61 -10.49
N GLY A 83 -9.66 -1.15 -9.31
CA GLY A 83 -10.50 -2.08 -8.57
C GLY A 83 -11.53 -1.37 -7.70
N SER A 84 -12.13 -2.12 -6.77
CA SER A 84 -13.02 -1.59 -5.74
C SER A 84 -12.96 -2.50 -4.52
N PRO A 85 -12.99 -2.00 -3.27
CA PRO A 85 -13.03 -0.60 -2.87
C PRO A 85 -11.72 0.15 -3.16
N ALA A 86 -11.70 1.45 -2.86
CA ALA A 86 -10.47 2.22 -2.82
C ALA A 86 -9.43 1.54 -1.92
N ALA A 87 -8.16 1.64 -2.32
CA ALA A 87 -7.07 1.23 -1.43
C ALA A 87 -6.90 2.31 -0.37
N ASP A 88 -6.33 1.93 0.75
CA ASP A 88 -5.93 2.87 1.78
C ASP A 88 -4.53 3.41 1.50
N HIS A 89 -3.61 2.54 1.05
CA HIS A 89 -2.24 2.92 0.72
C HIS A 89 -1.55 1.96 -0.25
N VAL A 90 -0.36 2.37 -0.68
CA VAL A 90 0.59 1.56 -1.44
C VAL A 90 1.90 1.35 -0.68
N HIS A 91 2.44 0.14 -0.76
CA HIS A 91 3.77 -0.25 -0.31
C HIS A 91 4.70 -0.38 -1.51
N PHE A 92 5.95 0.07 -1.38
CA PHE A 92 7.01 -0.14 -2.36
C PHE A 92 8.10 -1.01 -1.79
N SER A 93 8.62 -1.98 -2.54
CA SER A 93 9.88 -2.64 -2.21
C SER A 93 10.84 -2.54 -3.39
N VAL A 94 12.12 -2.41 -3.09
CA VAL A 94 13.18 -2.31 -4.09
C VAL A 94 14.09 -3.53 -4.01
N ALA A 95 14.40 -4.10 -5.17
CA ALA A 95 15.44 -5.10 -5.32
C ALA A 95 16.42 -4.63 -6.38
N ASN A 96 17.71 -4.86 -6.14
CA ASN A 96 18.79 -4.53 -7.06
C ASN A 96 19.45 -5.81 -7.54
N ASN A 97 19.69 -5.91 -8.85
CA ASN A 97 20.47 -6.95 -9.47
C ASN A 97 21.66 -6.34 -10.20
N ILE A 98 22.86 -6.64 -9.73
CA ILE A 98 24.10 -6.02 -10.19
C ILE A 98 24.81 -6.99 -11.15
N THR A 99 25.26 -6.46 -12.27
CA THR A 99 26.16 -7.15 -13.19
C THR A 99 27.45 -6.35 -13.25
N GLU A 100 28.50 -6.93 -12.68
CA GLU A 100 29.85 -6.36 -12.66
C GLU A 100 30.52 -6.51 -14.02
N GLU A 101 31.25 -5.49 -14.47
CA GLU A 101 32.00 -5.60 -15.71
C GLU A 101 33.35 -6.32 -15.50
N ALA A 102 33.41 -7.58 -15.97
CA ALA A 102 34.48 -8.51 -15.64
C ALA A 102 35.89 -8.14 -16.12
N LEU A 103 36.03 -7.12 -16.97
CA LEU A 103 37.28 -6.75 -17.64
C LEU A 103 37.86 -5.40 -17.19
N LEU A 104 37.23 -4.70 -16.24
CA LEU A 104 37.67 -3.40 -15.76
C LEU A 104 38.29 -3.48 -14.37
N ALA A 105 39.00 -2.41 -13.99
CA ALA A 105 39.44 -2.23 -12.61
C ALA A 105 38.15 -2.14 -11.79
N GLY A 106 37.81 -3.19 -11.04
CA GLY A 106 36.48 -3.30 -10.41
C GLY A 106 35.93 -4.71 -10.26
N ALA A 107 36.32 -5.64 -11.14
CA ALA A 107 35.74 -6.99 -11.15
C ALA A 107 35.78 -7.68 -9.77
N GLY A 108 34.61 -7.86 -9.16
CA GLY A 108 34.47 -8.48 -7.84
C GLY A 108 34.63 -7.51 -6.67
N SER A 109 34.36 -6.22 -6.89
CA SER A 109 34.38 -5.18 -5.87
C SER A 109 33.41 -5.52 -4.72
N VAL A 110 33.81 -5.18 -3.50
CA VAL A 110 32.91 -5.19 -2.32
C VAL A 110 32.14 -3.88 -2.21
N ASP A 111 32.58 -2.86 -2.96
CA ASP A 111 31.93 -1.56 -3.06
C ASP A 111 31.14 -1.54 -4.36
N LEU A 112 29.88 -1.93 -4.24
CA LEU A 112 28.99 -2.15 -5.36
C LEU A 112 28.40 -0.82 -5.82
N ILE A 113 28.18 -0.65 -7.13
CA ILE A 113 27.61 0.56 -7.73
C ILE A 113 26.31 1.05 -7.06
N THR A 114 25.51 0.15 -6.47
CA THR A 114 24.27 0.49 -5.77
C THR A 114 24.48 1.41 -4.56
N LYS A 115 25.64 1.35 -3.90
CA LYS A 115 26.03 2.26 -2.81
C LYS A 115 26.41 3.66 -3.29
N HIS A 116 26.53 3.86 -4.60
CA HIS A 116 26.89 5.14 -5.20
C HIS A 116 25.80 5.68 -6.12
N LEU A 117 24.73 4.91 -6.37
CA LEU A 117 23.53 5.39 -7.06
C LEU A 117 22.64 6.16 -6.07
N GLN A 118 23.02 7.40 -5.81
CA GLN A 118 22.34 8.30 -4.88
C GLN A 118 20.94 8.68 -5.38
N VAL A 119 19.95 8.49 -4.51
CA VAL A 119 18.59 9.00 -4.67
C VAL A 119 18.56 10.45 -4.21
N THR A 120 18.44 11.37 -5.17
CA THR A 120 18.46 12.82 -4.89
C THR A 120 17.08 13.44 -4.77
N SER A 121 16.07 12.77 -5.31
CA SER A 121 14.68 13.13 -5.20
C SER A 121 13.83 11.88 -5.25
N LEU A 122 12.83 11.79 -4.38
CA LEU A 122 11.77 10.79 -4.44
C LEU A 122 10.48 11.48 -4.00
N THR A 123 9.51 11.59 -4.90
CA THR A 123 8.23 12.24 -4.63
C THR A 123 7.06 11.34 -4.98
N TYR A 124 6.02 11.37 -4.18
CA TYR A 124 4.74 10.73 -4.46
C TYR A 124 3.64 11.80 -4.42
N ASP A 125 2.87 11.94 -5.51
CA ASP A 125 1.92 13.06 -5.70
C ASP A 125 2.55 14.44 -5.45
N GLY A 126 3.83 14.59 -5.81
CA GLY A 126 4.61 15.81 -5.58
C GLY A 126 5.09 16.03 -4.14
N ILE A 127 4.75 15.15 -3.20
CA ILE A 127 5.25 15.20 -1.82
C ILE A 127 6.61 14.49 -1.77
N ASN A 128 7.65 15.18 -1.30
CA ASN A 128 8.98 14.59 -1.12
C ASN A 128 8.98 13.59 0.04
N VAL A 129 9.16 12.30 -0.27
CA VAL A 129 9.10 11.21 0.71
C VAL A 129 10.40 11.02 1.48
N LEU A 130 11.53 11.54 0.98
CA LEU A 130 12.82 11.48 1.66
C LEU A 130 12.80 12.28 2.98
N ASN A 131 11.93 13.29 3.08
CA ASN A 131 11.76 14.12 4.28
C ASN A 131 11.16 13.36 5.47
N PHE A 132 10.61 12.17 5.26
CA PHE A 132 9.97 11.38 6.31
C PHE A 132 10.91 10.36 6.97
N ASN A 133 12.18 10.31 6.58
CA ASN A 133 13.19 9.39 7.14
C ASN A 133 12.75 7.91 7.13
N LEU A 134 12.05 7.51 6.06
CA LEU A 134 11.52 6.14 5.91
C LEU A 134 12.58 5.16 5.44
N ILE A 135 13.64 5.69 4.82
CA ILE A 135 14.75 4.92 4.28
C ILE A 135 15.97 5.34 5.11
N PRO A 136 16.49 4.47 5.98
CA PRO A 136 17.70 4.76 6.72
C PRO A 136 18.92 4.62 5.81
N ASP A 137 19.88 5.54 5.94
CA ASP A 137 21.24 5.37 5.42
C ASP A 137 21.89 4.21 6.19
N SER A 138 21.80 3.01 5.62
CA SER A 138 22.15 1.75 6.27
C SER A 138 23.64 1.44 6.17
N ASN A 139 24.31 2.02 5.16
CA ASN A 139 25.73 1.86 4.94
C ASN A 139 26.57 3.02 5.51
N ALA A 140 25.93 4.09 5.99
CA ALA A 140 26.50 5.26 6.63
C ALA A 140 27.46 6.07 5.73
N ASN A 141 27.21 6.12 4.42
CA ASN A 141 27.99 6.91 3.47
C ASN A 141 27.57 8.40 3.42
N GLY A 142 26.50 8.78 4.13
CA GLY A 142 26.03 10.15 4.25
C GLY A 142 25.03 10.58 3.19
N TYR A 143 24.50 9.66 2.39
CA TYR A 143 23.42 9.91 1.45
C TYR A 143 22.53 8.67 1.29
N LEU A 144 21.30 8.88 0.81
CA LEU A 144 20.41 7.76 0.49
C LEU A 144 20.74 7.24 -0.90
N ASP A 145 20.95 5.95 -1.03
CA ASP A 145 21.24 5.28 -2.28
C ASP A 145 20.36 4.05 -2.55
N LEU A 146 20.55 3.40 -3.70
CA LEU A 146 19.74 2.24 -4.05
C LEU A 146 19.99 1.04 -3.14
N ALA A 147 21.18 0.91 -2.54
CA ALA A 147 21.43 -0.14 -1.56
C ALA A 147 20.60 0.09 -0.28
N ASP A 148 20.47 1.34 0.18
CA ASP A 148 19.61 1.71 1.31
C ASP A 148 18.13 1.44 1.02
N MET A 149 17.66 1.79 -0.19
CA MET A 149 16.28 1.51 -0.60
C MET A 149 15.96 0.01 -0.55
N ALA A 150 16.89 -0.84 -1.00
CA ALA A 150 16.71 -2.28 -0.95
C ALA A 150 16.79 -2.82 0.48
N ALA A 151 17.65 -2.24 1.33
CA ALA A 151 17.79 -2.61 2.74
C ALA A 151 16.57 -2.21 3.59
N ALA A 152 15.88 -1.14 3.23
CA ALA A 152 14.64 -0.70 3.90
C ALA A 152 13.49 -1.72 3.77
N GLY A 153 13.57 -2.64 2.81
CA GLY A 153 12.54 -3.65 2.58
C GLY A 153 11.28 -3.06 1.96
N SER A 154 10.15 -3.16 2.66
CA SER A 154 8.88 -2.57 2.23
C SER A 154 8.73 -1.16 2.80
N ILE A 155 8.81 -0.18 1.91
CA ILE A 155 8.45 1.22 2.14
C ILE A 155 6.92 1.29 2.05
N GLY A 156 6.28 0.95 3.16
CA GLY A 156 4.85 0.89 3.35
C GLY A 156 4.40 1.77 4.50
N MET A 157 3.33 2.51 4.32
CA MET A 157 3.05 3.74 5.06
C MET A 157 1.59 3.67 5.57
N SER A 158 1.28 4.11 6.83
CA SER A 158 -0.01 4.05 7.62
C SER A 158 -0.82 5.39 7.78
N ALA A 159 -2.13 5.46 8.10
CA ALA A 159 -3.09 6.50 7.59
C ALA A 159 -3.41 7.69 8.46
N GLY A 160 -2.99 8.86 7.98
CA GLY A 160 -3.68 10.13 8.18
C GLY A 160 -2.77 11.33 7.94
N LEU A 161 -3.25 12.23 7.09
CA LEU A 161 -2.84 13.62 6.90
C LEU A 161 -2.01 14.18 8.09
N LEU A 162 -0.67 14.12 8.01
CA LEU A 162 0.27 14.71 8.99
C LEU A 162 0.10 14.30 10.47
N THR A 163 -0.69 13.27 10.79
CA THR A 163 -0.93 12.84 12.19
C THR A 163 -0.45 11.43 12.51
N ASP A 164 -0.15 10.62 11.51
CA ASP A 164 0.24 9.24 11.71
C ASP A 164 1.75 9.08 11.72
N ASN A 165 2.21 8.30 12.69
CA ASN A 165 3.60 8.01 12.93
C ASN A 165 3.82 6.50 12.65
N PRO A 166 4.28 6.10 11.45
CA PRO A 166 4.79 6.94 10.34
C PRO A 166 3.71 7.37 9.31
N PRO A 167 3.99 8.40 8.47
CA PRO A 167 3.05 8.93 7.45
C PRO A 167 2.61 7.87 6.39
N LYS A 168 1.57 8.17 5.57
CA LYS A 168 0.97 7.32 4.50
C LYS A 168 1.34 7.69 3.04
N LEU A 169 1.53 6.73 2.12
CA LEU A 169 1.39 6.95 0.66
C LEU A 169 -0.02 6.56 0.24
N VAL A 170 -0.92 7.54 0.24
CA VAL A 170 -2.36 7.32 0.06
C VAL A 170 -2.68 7.03 -1.41
N LEU A 171 -3.45 5.98 -1.66
CA LEU A 171 -3.99 5.65 -2.99
C LEU A 171 -5.51 5.36 -2.89
N ASN A 172 -6.23 6.35 -2.36
CA ASN A 172 -7.66 6.24 -2.00
C ASN A 172 -8.63 6.72 -3.07
N ASN A 173 -8.12 7.28 -4.17
CA ASN A 173 -8.92 7.67 -5.31
C ASN A 173 -8.89 6.56 -6.36
N LEU A 174 -10.07 6.02 -6.68
CA LEU A 174 -10.21 5.07 -7.76
C LEU A 174 -9.92 5.75 -9.11
N ASP A 175 -9.38 4.98 -10.04
CA ASP A 175 -9.14 5.37 -11.44
C ASP A 175 -8.31 6.65 -11.64
N THR A 176 -7.55 7.06 -10.62
CA THR A 176 -6.69 8.26 -10.65
C THR A 176 -5.22 7.83 -10.66
N ASP A 177 -4.41 8.47 -11.50
CA ASP A 177 -2.96 8.25 -11.50
C ASP A 177 -2.30 9.01 -10.35
N HIS A 178 -1.47 8.29 -9.61
CA HIS A 178 -0.63 8.79 -8.53
C HIS A 178 0.85 8.65 -8.93
N PRO A 179 1.54 9.74 -9.32
CA PRO A 179 2.93 9.67 -9.77
C PRO A 179 3.91 9.46 -8.62
N LEU A 180 4.72 8.40 -8.73
CA LEU A 180 5.99 8.23 -8.04
C LEU A 180 7.12 8.70 -8.97
N VAL A 181 7.77 9.80 -8.61
CA VAL A 181 8.89 10.37 -9.37
C VAL A 181 10.17 10.18 -8.58
N MET A 182 11.21 9.65 -9.21
CA MET A 182 12.52 9.48 -8.58
C MET A 182 13.63 10.01 -9.49
N THR A 183 14.62 10.64 -8.87
CA THR A 183 15.88 11.05 -9.52
C THR A 183 17.05 10.34 -8.87
N VAL A 184 17.78 9.56 -9.66
CA VAL A 184 18.99 8.84 -9.23
C VAL A 184 20.20 9.41 -9.97
N LYS A 185 21.30 9.64 -9.28
CA LYS A 185 22.58 10.02 -9.90
C LYS A 185 23.71 9.12 -9.40
N LEU A 186 24.77 9.00 -10.19
CA LEU A 186 26.02 8.42 -9.70
C LEU A 186 26.73 9.46 -8.85
N ASN A 187 26.99 9.16 -7.58
CA ASN A 187 27.65 10.06 -6.65
C ASN A 187 29.09 10.34 -7.11
N SER A 188 29.59 11.54 -6.80
CA SER A 188 30.95 11.98 -7.14
C SER A 188 32.04 11.19 -6.45
N ASP A 189 31.72 10.46 -5.38
CA ASP A 189 32.64 9.57 -4.69
C ASP A 189 32.69 8.15 -5.27
N SER A 190 31.89 7.86 -6.32
CA SER A 190 31.92 6.55 -6.96
C SER A 190 33.33 6.21 -7.43
N PRO A 191 33.91 5.10 -6.97
CA PRO A 191 35.23 4.67 -7.39
C PRO A 191 35.26 4.24 -8.86
N ASP A 192 36.46 4.19 -9.45
CA ASP A 192 36.68 3.67 -10.81
C ASP A 192 36.31 2.18 -10.90
N GLU A 193 36.32 1.49 -9.77
CA GLU A 193 35.84 0.12 -9.57
C GLU A 193 34.41 -0.12 -10.06
N ASN A 194 33.56 0.90 -10.09
CA ASN A 194 32.18 0.79 -10.59
C ASN A 194 32.07 1.05 -12.10
N GLN A 195 33.18 1.30 -12.80
CA GLN A 195 33.13 1.63 -14.21
C GLN A 195 32.64 0.43 -15.02
N GLY A 196 31.58 0.64 -15.81
CA GLY A 196 31.01 -0.39 -16.67
C GLY A 196 29.95 -1.27 -15.98
N ASP A 197 29.82 -1.18 -14.66
CA ASP A 197 28.82 -1.94 -13.92
C ASP A 197 27.39 -1.53 -14.29
N LEU A 198 26.50 -2.51 -14.23
CA LEU A 198 25.09 -2.34 -14.48
C LEU A 198 24.29 -2.71 -13.22
N ASN A 199 23.47 -1.79 -12.73
CA ASN A 199 22.41 -2.11 -11.79
C ASN A 199 21.06 -2.19 -12.51
N THR A 200 20.37 -3.32 -12.38
CA THR A 200 18.96 -3.46 -12.72
C THR A 200 18.12 -3.36 -11.45
N MET A 201 17.37 -2.27 -11.31
CA MET A 201 16.48 -2.05 -10.18
C MET A 201 15.06 -2.53 -10.51
N THR A 202 14.48 -3.32 -9.61
CA THR A 202 13.06 -3.73 -9.63
C THR A 202 12.33 -3.04 -8.50
N VAL A 203 11.27 -2.30 -8.82
CA VAL A 203 10.35 -1.71 -7.85
C VAL A 203 9.04 -2.49 -7.88
N THR A 204 8.61 -2.98 -6.72
CA THR A 204 7.32 -3.68 -6.56
C THR A 204 6.38 -2.81 -5.76
N ALA A 205 5.21 -2.51 -6.31
CA ALA A 205 4.15 -1.77 -5.65
C ALA A 205 3.04 -2.74 -5.19
N THR A 206 2.49 -2.57 -3.99
CA THR A 206 1.41 -3.42 -3.43
C THR A 206 0.34 -2.55 -2.77
N LEU A 207 -0.94 -2.74 -3.14
CA LEU A 207 -2.07 -2.03 -2.54
C LEU A 207 -2.55 -2.71 -1.26
N HIS A 208 -2.99 -1.92 -0.29
CA HIS A 208 -3.54 -2.37 0.98
C HIS A 208 -4.85 -1.66 1.32
N GLN A 209 -5.79 -2.32 2.01
CA GLN A 209 -7.13 -1.77 2.34
C GLN A 209 -7.21 -1.13 3.75
N ALA A 210 -6.28 -1.45 4.65
CA ALA A 210 -6.02 -0.82 5.95
C ALA A 210 -4.89 -1.59 6.66
N ASP A 211 -4.17 -0.96 7.60
CA ASP A 211 -3.19 -1.63 8.43
C ASP A 211 -3.91 -2.56 9.44
N GLY A 212 -3.76 -3.87 9.25
CA GLY A 212 -4.46 -4.90 10.03
C GLY A 212 -4.75 -6.20 9.28
N GLN A 213 -4.44 -6.23 7.97
CA GLN A 213 -4.31 -7.42 7.14
C GLN A 213 -3.07 -7.30 6.25
#